data_AF-A0A432SHL5-F1
#
_entry.id   AF-A0A432SHL5-F1
#
_cell.length_a   1.000
_cell.length_b   1.000
_cell.length_c   1.000
_cell.angle_alpha   90.00
_cell.angle_beta   90.00
_cell.angle_gamma   90.00
#
_symmetry.space_group_name_H-M   'P 1'
#
loop_
_entity.id
_entity.type
_entity.pdbx_description
1 polymer ?
#
loop_
_entity_poly.entity_id
_entity_poly.type
_entity_poly.pdbx_seq_one_letter_code
_entity_poly.pdbx_strand_id
1 'polypeptide(L)'
;MSKLVLALLSGMFFTFILDFFLFLSFKLHYIDRYGIDLYYNILFADNQNGFWYLAGTIILGYFTIYFKNMTLTALLLGVLFAGVIALNIIPAWGEQAAKMVFMKPKQRLFDGRHIYHGDIYYDGRNEIYMYDNDLQRIITITKKDIKP
;
A
#
# COMPACT_ATOMS: atom_id res chain seq x y z
N MET A 1 17.62 3.41 28.97
CA MET A 1 17.02 4.05 27.78
C MET A 1 16.07 5.15 28.21
N SER A 2 16.00 6.28 27.49
CA SER A 2 15.02 7.32 27.79
C SER A 2 13.62 6.92 27.31
N LYS A 3 12.57 7.45 27.97
CA LYS A 3 11.17 7.22 27.55
C LYS A 3 10.91 7.65 26.10
N LEU A 4 11.60 8.70 25.64
CA LEU A 4 11.51 9.19 24.26
C LEU A 4 12.04 8.17 23.27
N VAL A 5 13.23 7.60 23.52
CA VAL A 5 13.80 6.56 22.65
C VAL A 5 12.92 5.32 22.63
N LEU A 6 12.38 4.92 23.80
CA LEU A 6 11.45 3.80 23.88
C LEU A 6 10.17 4.05 23.09
N ALA A 7 9.59 5.26 23.19
CA ALA A 7 8.40 5.63 22.43
C ALA A 7 8.66 5.60 20.92
N LEU A 8 9.79 6.15 20.47
CA LEU A 8 10.19 6.12 19.07
C LEU A 8 10.30 4.68 18.56
N LEU A 9 11.03 3.81 19.27
CA LEU A 9 11.23 2.42 18.85
C LEU A 9 9.92 1.61 18.86
N SER A 10 9.09 1.77 19.89
CA SER A 10 7.77 1.13 19.94
C SER A 10 6.86 1.60 18.82
N GLY A 11 6.88 2.91 18.53
CA GLY A 11 6.15 3.49 17.41
C GLY A 11 6.58 2.91 16.06
N MET A 12 7.89 2.90 15.80
CA MET A 12 8.47 2.34 14.57
C MET A 12 8.07 0.88 14.39
N PHE A 13 8.13 0.10 15.47
CA PHE A 13 7.77 -1.31 15.46
C PHE A 13 6.28 -1.52 15.12
N PHE A 14 5.36 -0.86 15.83
CA PHE A 14 3.93 -1.05 15.57
C PHE A 14 3.50 -0.53 14.20
N THR A 15 3.99 0.64 13.79
CA THR A 15 3.69 1.18 12.45
C THR A 15 4.23 0.28 11.36
N PHE A 16 5.46 -0.24 11.50
CA PHE A 16 6.03 -1.17 10.53
C PHE A 16 5.17 -2.44 10.38
N ILE A 17 4.70 -3.02 11.48
CA ILE A 17 3.85 -4.23 11.41
C ILE A 17 2.51 -3.91 10.74
N LEU A 18 1.89 -2.78 11.05
CA LEU A 18 0.65 -2.36 10.40
C LEU A 18 0.85 -2.19 8.88
N ASP A 19 1.88 -1.48 8.47
CA ASP A 19 2.18 -1.27 7.05
C ASP A 19 2.52 -2.60 6.37
N PHE A 20 3.29 -3.47 7.03
CA PHE A 20 3.63 -4.80 6.50
C PHE A 20 2.36 -5.59 6.15
N PHE A 21 1.41 -5.71 7.08
CA PHE A 21 0.16 -6.44 6.83
C PHE A 21 -0.74 -5.71 5.83
N LEU A 22 -0.71 -4.37 5.77
CA LEU A 22 -1.47 -3.60 4.80
C LEU A 22 -0.99 -3.90 3.37
N PHE A 23 0.32 -3.81 3.14
CA PHE A 23 0.92 -4.15 1.84
C PHE A 23 0.79 -5.63 1.52
N LEU A 24 0.72 -6.51 2.52
CA LEU A 24 0.50 -7.94 2.29
C LEU A 24 -0.89 -8.17 1.71
N SER A 25 -1.90 -7.50 2.25
CA SER A 25 -3.26 -7.52 1.70
C SER A 25 -3.28 -7.00 0.26
N PHE A 26 -2.58 -5.91 -0.02
CA PHE A 26 -2.48 -5.36 -1.38
C PHE A 26 -1.81 -6.33 -2.35
N LYS A 27 -0.74 -7.00 -1.91
CA LYS A 27 -0.06 -8.01 -2.73
C LYS A 27 -1.02 -9.15 -3.08
N LEU A 28 -1.64 -9.76 -2.07
CA LEU A 28 -2.49 -10.95 -2.24
C LEU A 28 -3.78 -10.67 -3.01
N HIS A 29 -4.48 -9.59 -2.68
CA HIS A 29 -5.86 -9.36 -3.14
C HIS A 29 -5.97 -8.39 -4.31
N TYR A 30 -4.88 -7.73 -4.68
CA TYR A 30 -4.87 -6.79 -5.80
C TYR A 30 -3.76 -7.13 -6.81
N ILE A 31 -2.49 -7.06 -6.42
CA ILE A 31 -1.37 -7.27 -7.34
C ILE A 31 -1.40 -8.68 -7.94
N ASP A 32 -1.48 -9.72 -7.11
CA ASP A 32 -1.53 -11.12 -7.56
C ASP A 32 -2.84 -11.44 -8.28
N ARG A 33 -3.96 -10.89 -7.78
CA ARG A 33 -5.28 -11.07 -8.39
C ARG A 33 -5.34 -10.55 -9.83
N TYR A 34 -4.64 -9.46 -10.12
CA TYR A 34 -4.55 -8.85 -11.44
C TYR A 34 -3.33 -9.33 -12.25
N GLY A 35 -2.59 -10.34 -11.77
CA GLY A 35 -1.48 -10.94 -12.48
C GLY A 35 -0.28 -10.02 -12.67
N ILE A 36 -0.10 -9.02 -11.79
CA ILE A 36 1.02 -8.08 -11.84
C ILE A 36 2.24 -8.76 -11.20
N ASP A 37 3.29 -8.98 -11.99
CA ASP A 37 4.52 -9.63 -11.54
C ASP A 37 5.41 -8.65 -10.74
N LEU A 38 5.11 -8.53 -9.45
CA LEU A 38 5.80 -7.62 -8.54
C LEU A 38 6.09 -8.28 -7.21
N TYR A 39 7.37 -8.36 -6.84
CA TYR A 39 7.77 -8.87 -5.53
C TYR A 39 7.29 -7.97 -4.39
N TYR A 40 6.89 -8.60 -3.28
CA TYR A 40 6.41 -7.91 -2.08
C TYR A 40 7.39 -6.82 -1.59
N ASN A 41 8.69 -7.13 -1.55
CA ASN A 41 9.69 -6.16 -1.07
C ASN A 41 9.77 -4.90 -1.93
N ILE A 42 9.57 -5.05 -3.25
CA ILE A 42 9.56 -3.93 -4.19
C ILE A 42 8.27 -3.12 -4.00
N LEU A 43 7.12 -3.81 -3.93
CA LEU A 43 5.83 -3.18 -3.62
C LEU A 43 5.89 -2.37 -2.31
N PHE A 44 6.43 -2.97 -1.25
CA PHE A 44 6.55 -2.33 0.05
C PHE A 44 7.48 -1.11 -0.02
N ALA A 45 8.72 -1.29 -0.49
CA ALA A 45 9.72 -0.22 -0.48
C ALA A 45 9.34 0.98 -1.37
N ASP A 46 8.73 0.75 -2.52
CA ASP A 46 8.41 1.82 -3.48
C ASP A 46 7.18 2.64 -3.10
N ASN A 47 6.27 2.05 -2.34
CA ASN A 47 4.99 2.67 -1.99
C ASN A 47 4.90 3.07 -0.52
N GLN A 48 5.94 2.77 0.27
CA GLN A 48 6.03 3.20 1.66
C GLN A 48 6.13 4.72 1.74
N ASN A 49 5.06 5.36 2.20
CA ASN A 49 5.06 6.80 2.38
C ASN A 49 5.76 7.18 3.71
N GLY A 50 6.96 7.74 3.62
CA GLY A 50 7.74 8.13 4.80
C GLY A 50 7.06 9.14 5.73
N PHE A 51 6.21 10.02 5.21
CA PHE A 51 5.45 10.97 6.03
C PHE A 51 4.42 10.25 6.89
N TRP A 52 3.62 9.34 6.29
CA TRP A 52 2.63 8.55 7.02
C TRP A 52 3.27 7.59 8.01
N TYR A 53 4.39 6.96 7.63
CA TYR A 53 5.16 6.11 8.53
C TYR A 53 5.65 6.86 9.76
N LEU A 54 6.23 8.06 9.57
CA LEU A 54 6.72 8.89 10.66
C LEU A 54 5.57 9.37 11.56
N ALA A 55 4.45 9.80 10.96
CA ALA A 55 3.25 10.19 11.70
C ALA A 55 2.72 9.04 12.57
N GLY A 56 2.58 7.84 11.98
CA GLY A 56 2.19 6.63 12.69
C GLY A 56 3.16 6.31 13.84
N THR A 57 4.47 6.39 13.57
CA THR A 57 5.51 6.14 14.56
C THR A 57 5.38 7.06 15.77
N ILE A 58 5.21 8.37 15.55
CA ILE A 58 5.07 9.34 16.64
C ILE A 58 3.78 9.08 17.43
N ILE A 59 2.65 8.88 16.74
CA ILE A 59 1.34 8.67 17.36
C ILE A 59 1.33 7.38 18.19
N LEU A 60 1.66 6.25 17.58
CA LEU A 60 1.64 4.95 18.25
C LEU A 60 2.69 4.87 19.36
N GLY A 61 3.86 5.47 19.15
CA GLY A 61 4.90 5.57 20.17
C GLY A 61 4.42 6.36 21.40
N TYR A 62 3.75 7.50 21.17
CA TYR A 62 3.16 8.30 22.23
C TYR A 62 2.10 7.51 23.02
N PHE A 63 1.14 6.89 22.32
CA PHE A 63 0.09 6.10 22.96
C PHE A 63 0.67 4.93 23.76
N THR A 64 1.72 4.28 23.26
CA THR A 64 2.31 3.12 23.94
C THR A 64 3.03 3.49 25.24
N ILE A 65 3.75 4.62 25.28
CA ILE A 65 4.65 4.93 26.39
C ILE A 65 4.14 6.02 27.32
N TYR A 66 3.49 7.05 26.79
CA TYR A 66 3.10 8.22 27.57
C TYR A 66 1.63 8.19 27.99
N PHE A 67 0.78 7.45 27.30
CA PHE A 67 -0.62 7.34 27.65
C PHE A 67 -0.81 6.40 28.85
N LYS A 68 -1.42 6.91 29.93
CA LYS A 68 -1.49 6.19 31.21
C LYS A 68 -2.49 5.03 31.20
N ASN A 69 -3.53 5.10 30.37
CA ASN A 69 -4.58 4.08 30.36
C ASN A 69 -4.19 2.94 29.41
N MET A 70 -3.64 1.89 30.00
CA MET A 70 -3.19 0.69 29.27
C MET A 70 -4.33 -0.03 28.57
N THR A 71 -5.51 -0.10 29.18
CA THR A 71 -6.68 -0.76 28.57
C THR A 71 -7.10 -0.07 27.28
N LEU A 72 -7.16 1.27 27.29
CA LEU A 72 -7.51 2.02 26.09
C LEU A 72 -6.40 1.92 25.03
N THR A 73 -5.13 1.94 25.44
CA THR A 73 -3.99 1.77 24.51
C THR A 73 -4.04 0.41 23.83
N ALA A 74 -4.25 -0.67 24.60
CA ALA A 74 -4.36 -2.03 24.08
C ALA A 74 -5.59 -2.18 23.16
N LEU A 75 -6.72 -1.57 23.52
CA LEU A 75 -7.92 -1.55 22.67
C LEU A 75 -7.63 -0.84 21.34
N LEU A 76 -6.99 0.33 21.38
CA LEU A 76 -6.69 1.14 20.20
C LEU A 76 -5.74 0.38 19.26
N LEU A 77 -4.64 -0.17 19.79
CA LEU A 77 -3.73 -1.02 19.01
C LEU A 77 -4.46 -2.27 18.48
N GLY A 78 -5.23 -2.95 19.33
CA GLY A 78 -5.98 -4.15 18.97
C GLY A 78 -6.94 -3.91 17.81
N VAL A 79 -7.69 -2.80 17.83
CA VAL A 79 -8.60 -2.41 16.75
C VAL A 79 -7.84 -2.08 15.46
N LEU A 80 -6.72 -1.36 15.54
CA LEU A 80 -5.90 -1.05 14.36
C LEU A 80 -5.34 -2.32 13.72
N PHE A 81 -4.75 -3.22 14.51
CA PHE A 81 -4.23 -4.49 14.02
C PHE A 81 -5.34 -5.38 13.46
N ALA A 82 -6.46 -5.52 14.17
CA ALA A 82 -7.61 -6.28 13.69
C ALA A 82 -8.15 -5.73 12.38
N GLY A 83 -8.18 -4.40 12.21
CA GLY A 83 -8.60 -3.75 10.97
C GLY A 83 -7.71 -4.14 9.78
N VAL A 84 -6.39 -4.03 9.93
CA VAL A 84 -5.46 -4.41 8.85
C VAL A 84 -5.47 -5.92 8.58
N ILE A 85 -5.57 -6.75 9.63
CA ILE A 85 -5.70 -8.20 9.47
C ILE A 85 -7.00 -8.56 8.74
N ALA A 86 -8.11 -7.86 9.00
CA ALA A 86 -9.37 -8.09 8.29
C ALA A 86 -9.23 -7.84 6.79
N LEU A 87 -8.41 -6.87 6.36
CA LEU A 87 -8.09 -6.65 4.92
C LEU A 87 -7.37 -7.84 4.29
N ASN A 88 -6.63 -8.63 5.07
CA ASN A 88 -5.95 -9.84 4.58
C ASN A 88 -6.91 -11.03 4.48
N ILE A 89 -7.96 -11.07 5.30
CA ILE A 89 -8.91 -12.19 5.35
C ILE A 89 -10.06 -11.99 4.37
N ILE A 90 -10.55 -10.76 4.22
CA ILE A 90 -11.71 -10.42 3.38
C ILE A 90 -11.19 -9.84 2.05
N PRO A 91 -11.16 -10.64 0.95
CA PRO A 91 -10.47 -10.23 -0.28
C PRO A 91 -11.03 -8.93 -0.88
N ALA A 92 -12.35 -8.75 -0.83
CA ALA A 92 -13.01 -7.57 -1.36
C ALA A 92 -12.54 -6.27 -0.66
N TRP A 93 -12.25 -6.34 0.64
CA TRP A 93 -11.77 -5.18 1.40
C TRP A 93 -10.32 -4.86 1.07
N GLY A 94 -9.47 -5.89 0.99
CA GLY A 94 -8.08 -5.73 0.55
C GLY A 94 -7.98 -5.16 -0.85
N GLU A 95 -8.79 -5.69 -1.79
CA GLU A 95 -8.85 -5.20 -3.16
C GLU A 95 -9.31 -3.75 -3.24
N GLN A 96 -10.38 -3.37 -2.52
CA GLN A 96 -10.84 -1.97 -2.48
C GLN A 96 -9.80 -1.02 -1.90
N ALA A 97 -9.17 -1.39 -0.78
CA ALA A 97 -8.14 -0.58 -0.17
C ALA A 97 -6.95 -0.37 -1.12
N ALA A 98 -6.50 -1.44 -1.80
CA ALA A 98 -5.43 -1.35 -2.78
C ALA A 98 -5.82 -0.48 -4.00
N LYS A 99 -7.07 -0.57 -4.49
CA LYS A 99 -7.56 0.29 -5.58
C LYS A 99 -7.50 1.77 -5.20
N MET A 100 -7.85 2.12 -3.97
CA MET A 100 -7.76 3.51 -3.50
C MET A 100 -6.32 4.04 -3.49
N VAL A 101 -5.34 3.15 -3.33
CA VAL A 101 -3.92 3.53 -3.28
C VAL A 101 -3.29 3.56 -4.68
N PHE A 102 -3.54 2.55 -5.52
CA PHE A 102 -2.80 2.36 -6.77
C PHE A 102 -3.56 2.73 -8.04
N MET A 103 -4.88 2.53 -8.07
CA MET A 103 -5.64 2.60 -9.31
C MET A 103 -5.82 4.05 -9.75
N LYS A 104 -5.38 4.36 -10.97
CA LYS A 104 -5.61 5.66 -11.61
C LYS A 104 -6.63 5.46 -12.74
N PRO A 105 -7.89 5.88 -12.57
CA PRO A 105 -8.91 5.65 -13.57
C PRO A 105 -8.75 6.56 -14.80
N LYS A 106 -9.26 6.12 -15.95
CA LYS A 106 -9.45 6.89 -17.18
C LYS A 106 -8.18 7.58 -17.70
N GLN A 107 -7.09 6.84 -17.70
CA GLN A 107 -5.80 7.28 -18.22
C GLN A 107 -5.71 7.03 -19.72
N ARG A 108 -4.85 7.83 -20.37
CA ARG A 108 -4.48 7.69 -21.78
C ARG A 108 -2.97 7.65 -21.86
N LEU A 109 -2.40 6.62 -22.47
CA LEU A 109 -0.96 6.47 -22.64
C LEU A 109 -0.63 6.35 -24.13
N PHE A 110 0.48 6.96 -24.54
CA PHE A 110 0.94 6.95 -25.93
C PHE A 110 2.38 6.43 -26.02
N ASP A 111 2.59 5.37 -26.80
CA ASP A 111 3.92 4.75 -27.00
C ASP A 111 4.61 5.23 -28.29
N GLY A 112 4.00 6.17 -29.02
CA GLY A 112 4.47 6.64 -30.33
C GLY A 112 3.81 5.94 -31.53
N ARG A 113 3.14 4.80 -31.35
CA ARG A 113 2.46 4.03 -32.41
C ARG A 113 0.98 3.76 -32.09
N HIS A 114 0.66 3.55 -30.83
CA HIS A 114 -0.66 3.22 -30.32
C HIS A 114 -1.03 4.16 -29.17
N ILE A 115 -2.32 4.43 -29.05
CA ILE A 115 -2.91 5.11 -27.90
C ILE A 115 -3.68 4.06 -27.12
N TYR A 116 -3.34 3.91 -25.84
CA TYR A 116 -4.02 3.02 -24.91
C TYR A 116 -5.03 3.81 -24.08
N HIS A 117 -6.21 3.23 -23.87
CA HIS A 117 -7.31 3.86 -23.15
C HIS A 117 -7.86 2.95 -22.06
N GLY A 118 -7.89 3.43 -20.81
CA GLY A 118 -8.37 2.62 -19.70
C GLY A 118 -7.79 3.01 -18.36
N ASP A 119 -7.68 2.06 -17.44
CA ASP A 119 -7.33 2.33 -16.05
C ASP A 119 -5.91 1.80 -15.77
N ILE A 120 -5.06 2.61 -15.16
CA ILE A 120 -3.77 2.13 -14.66
C ILE A 120 -4.03 1.42 -13.34
N TYR A 121 -3.66 0.16 -13.27
CA TYR A 121 -3.79 -0.67 -12.07
C TYR A 121 -2.56 -0.55 -11.19
N TYR A 122 -1.38 -0.49 -11.81
CA TYR A 122 -0.14 -0.28 -11.07
C TYR A 122 0.89 0.45 -11.91
N ASP A 123 1.54 1.42 -11.28
CA ASP A 123 2.55 2.29 -11.88
C ASP A 123 3.90 2.00 -11.19
N GLY A 124 4.63 1.01 -11.73
CA GLY A 124 5.87 0.50 -11.15
C GLY A 124 7.11 1.30 -11.57
N ARG A 125 8.31 0.84 -11.21
CA ARG A 125 9.56 1.57 -11.55
C ARG A 125 9.80 1.69 -13.06
N ASN A 126 9.64 0.59 -13.78
CA ASN A 126 9.98 0.48 -15.21
C ASN A 126 8.76 0.23 -16.10
N GLU A 127 7.66 -0.23 -15.51
CA GLU A 127 6.51 -0.76 -16.23
C GLU A 127 5.23 -0.15 -15.66
N ILE A 128 4.23 0.00 -16.53
CA ILE A 128 2.87 0.37 -16.18
C ILE A 128 1.96 -0.79 -16.55
N TYR A 129 1.16 -1.23 -15.59
CA TYR A 129 0.14 -2.25 -15.76
C TYR A 129 -1.20 -1.55 -15.92
N MET A 130 -1.77 -1.66 -17.12
CA MET A 130 -2.97 -0.92 -17.50
C MET A 130 -4.02 -1.90 -18.02
N TYR A 131 -5.26 -1.76 -17.56
CA TYR A 131 -6.39 -2.41 -18.20
C TYR A 131 -6.80 -1.59 -19.42
N ASP A 132 -6.64 -2.15 -20.60
CA ASP A 132 -7.03 -1.51 -21.84
C ASP A 132 -8.48 -1.86 -22.18
N ASN A 133 -9.31 -0.84 -22.39
CA ASN A 133 -10.74 -0.99 -22.62
C ASN A 133 -11.07 -1.58 -24.00
N ASP A 134 -10.20 -1.36 -24.99
CA ASP A 134 -10.41 -1.83 -26.35
C ASP A 134 -10.03 -3.32 -26.46
N LEU A 135 -8.94 -3.73 -25.80
CA LEU A 135 -8.47 -5.11 -25.75
C LEU A 135 -9.13 -5.94 -24.63
N GLN A 136 -9.83 -5.30 -23.70
CA GLN A 136 -10.49 -5.91 -22.53
C GLN A 136 -9.55 -6.79 -21.69
N ARG A 137 -8.30 -6.36 -21.52
CA ARG A 137 -7.29 -7.10 -20.76
C ARG A 137 -6.23 -6.17 -20.17
N ILE A 138 -5.51 -6.68 -19.18
CA ILE A 138 -4.34 -6.01 -18.64
C ILE A 138 -3.18 -6.15 -19.62
N ILE A 139 -2.54 -5.03 -19.91
CA ILE A 139 -1.34 -4.92 -20.72
C ILE A 139 -0.21 -4.31 -19.88
N THR A 140 1.02 -4.71 -20.19
CA THR A 140 2.24 -4.18 -19.58
C THR A 140 2.91 -3.26 -20.59
N ILE A 141 3.17 -2.02 -20.18
CA ILE A 141 3.79 -1.00 -21.01
C ILE A 141 5.12 -0.59 -20.37
N THR A 142 6.22 -0.67 -21.11
CA THR A 142 7.51 -0.19 -20.63
C THR A 142 7.52 1.33 -20.62
N LYS A 143 7.86 1.97 -19.49
CA LYS A 143 7.86 3.44 -19.36
C LYS A 143 8.77 4.16 -20.34
N LYS A 144 9.85 3.52 -20.78
CA LYS A 144 10.79 4.08 -21.77
C LYS A 144 10.15 4.30 -23.14
N ASP A 145 9.10 3.54 -23.45
CA ASP A 145 8.42 3.60 -24.73
C ASP A 145 7.33 4.69 -24.72
N ILE A 146 6.91 5.14 -23.54
CA ILE A 146 5.89 6.19 -23.37
C ILE A 146 6.50 7.54 -23.74
N LYS A 147 5.85 8.24 -24.67
CA LYS A 147 6.20 9.61 -25.06
C LYS A 147 5.34 10.62 -24.30
N PRO A 148 5.88 11.81 -23.97
CA PRO A 148 5.10 12.90 -23.39
C PRO A 148 4.02 13.42 -24.35
#